data_AF-A0A485B2N4-F1
#
_entry.id   AF-A0A485B2N4-F1
#
_cell.length_a   1.000
_cell.length_b   1.000
_cell.length_c   1.000
_cell.angle_alpha   90.00
_cell.angle_beta   90.00
_cell.angle_gamma   90.00
#
_symmetry.space_group_name_H-M   'P 1'
#
loop_
_entity.id
_entity.type
_entity.pdbx_description
1 polymer ?
#
loop_
_entity_poly.entity_id
_entity_poly.type
_entity_poly.pdbx_seq_one_letter_code
_entity_poly.pdbx_strand_id
1 'polypeptide(L)' 'MKFALSILPDDRDINDYYHKVNELRAKKQKTLPVTLKNERRINIFLRTDDNDLIKEISKETNLQHSAQRFAWLRSKKDDF' A
#
# COMPACT_ATOMS: atom_id res chain seq x y z
N MET A 1 6.91 -1.46 -1.07
CA MET A 1 6.55 -0.14 -0.49
C MET A 1 6.54 0.98 -1.51
N LYS A 2 7.49 1.06 -2.46
CA LYS A 2 7.45 2.08 -3.53
C LYS A 2 6.11 2.14 -4.28
N PHE A 3 5.52 0.99 -4.60
CA PHE A 3 4.18 0.93 -5.21
C PHE A 3 3.08 1.53 -4.31
N ALA A 4 3.07 1.18 -3.02
CA ALA A 4 2.09 1.70 -2.07
C ALA A 4 2.19 3.23 -1.90
N LEU A 5 3.40 3.76 -1.86
CA LEU A 5 3.66 5.21 -1.90
C LEU A 5 3.24 5.87 -3.22
N SER A 6 3.37 5.17 -4.35
CA SER A 6 2.94 5.69 -5.65
C SER A 6 1.41 5.82 -5.76
N ILE A 7 0.66 4.97 -5.05
CA ILE A 7 -0.81 5.01 -5.04
C ILE A 7 -1.31 5.95 -3.94
N LEU A 8 -0.72 5.87 -2.73
CA LEU A 8 -1.09 6.70 -1.59
C LEU A 8 0.16 7.45 -1.05
N PRO A 9 0.60 8.52 -1.74
CA PRO A 9 1.77 9.29 -1.31
C PRO A 9 1.51 10.08 -0.02
N ASP A 10 0.26 10.46 0.25
CA ASP A 10 -0.14 11.20 1.45
C ASP A 10 -0.33 10.32 2.70
N ASP A 11 -0.23 8.99 2.56
CA ASP A 11 -0.46 8.10 3.68
C ASP A 11 0.75 8.05 4.62
N ARG A 12 0.58 8.67 5.79
CA ARG A 12 1.63 8.75 6.81
C ARG A 12 2.03 7.40 7.37
N ASP A 13 1.09 6.45 7.51
CA ASP A 13 1.37 5.11 8.04
C ASP A 13 2.29 4.34 7.08
N ILE A 14 2.03 4.42 5.77
CA ILE A 14 2.88 3.81 4.73
C ILE A 14 4.26 4.47 4.72
N ASN A 15 4.33 5.79 4.82
CA ASN A 15 5.59 6.53 4.76
C ASN A 15 6.48 6.28 5.98
N ASP A 16 5.91 6.33 7.19
CA ASP A 16 6.61 5.97 8.43
C ASP A 16 7.14 4.54 8.38
N TYR A 17 6.32 3.61 7.88
CA TYR A 17 6.75 2.23 7.75
C TYR A 17 7.83 2.05 6.68
N TYR A 18 7.76 2.80 5.57
CA TYR A 18 8.79 2.80 4.55
C TYR A 18 10.13 3.28 5.12
N HIS A 19 10.13 4.39 5.86
CA HIS A 19 11.32 4.89 6.55
C HIS A 19 11.89 3.85 7.51
N LYS A 20 11.03 3.25 8.35
CA LYS A 20 11.43 2.22 9.31
C LYS A 20 12.05 0.99 8.64
N VAL A 21 11.44 0.50 7.56
CA VAL A 21 11.98 -0.63 6.78
C VAL A 21 13.30 -0.25 6.12
N ASN A 22 13.42 0.98 5.61
CA ASN A 22 14.63 1.44 4.94
C ASN A 22 15.80 1.56 5.94
N GLU A 23 15.57 2.08 7.14
CA GLU A 23 16.56 2.10 8.22
C GLU A 23 16.98 0.70 8.65
N LEU A 24 16.03 -0.22 8.82
CA LEU A 24 16.32 -1.60 9.21
C LEU A 24 17.12 -2.34 8.12
N ARG A 25 16.80 -2.10 6.84
CA ARG A 25 17.58 -2.62 5.71
C ARG A 25 18.98 -2.02 5.63
N ALA A 26 19.12 -0.71 5.86
CA ALA A 26 20.43 -0.05 5.93
C ALA A 26 21.31 -0.66 7.03
N LYS A 27 20.70 -1.06 8.15
CA LYS A 27 21.35 -1.80 9.24
C LYS A 27 21.55 -3.31 8.95
N LYS A 28 21.22 -3.81 7.75
CA LYS A 28 21.21 -5.24 7.36
C LYS A 28 20.44 -6.16 8.32
N GLN A 29 19.52 -5.62 9.12
CA GLN A 29 18.72 -6.40 10.05
C GLN A 29 17.51 -6.99 9.33
N LYS A 30 17.13 -8.22 9.73
CA LYS A 30 15.89 -8.83 9.25
C LYS A 30 14.72 -7.96 9.68
N THR A 31 13.90 -7.57 8.72
CA THR A 31 12.67 -6.77 8.93
C THR A 31 11.48 -7.64 9.35
N LEU A 32 11.72 -8.93 9.57
CA LEU A 32 10.74 -9.91 10.05
C LEU A 32 11.14 -10.33 11.46
N PRO A 33 10.18 -10.55 12.38
CA PRO A 33 8.74 -10.64 12.13
C PRO A 33 8.04 -9.28 12.10
N VAL A 34 7.02 -9.17 11.25
CA VAL A 34 6.10 -8.03 11.21
C VAL A 34 4.78 -8.44 11.84
N THR A 35 4.15 -7.54 12.58
CA THR A 35 2.84 -7.80 13.19
C THR A 35 1.76 -7.60 12.14
N LEU A 36 0.81 -8.54 12.03
CA LEU A 36 -0.33 -8.45 11.10
C LEU A 36 -1.11 -7.13 11.23
N LYS A 37 -1.18 -6.60 12.46
CA LYS A 37 -1.79 -5.30 12.77
C LYS A 37 -1.15 -4.14 12.00
N ASN A 38 0.17 -4.16 11.81
CA ASN A 38 0.88 -3.15 11.04
C ASN A 38 0.67 -3.37 9.54
N GLU A 39 0.73 -4.62 9.07
CA GLU A 39 0.43 -4.94 7.67
C GLU A 39 -0.95 -4.45 7.24
N ARG A 40 -1.97 -4.57 8.10
CA ARG A 40 -3.32 -4.08 7.78
C ARG A 40 -3.39 -2.56 7.53
N ARG A 41 -2.49 -1.77 8.14
CA ARG A 41 -2.45 -0.31 7.99
C ARG A 41 -1.67 0.13 6.76
N ILE A 42 -0.57 -0.56 6.46
CA ILE A 42 0.34 -0.16 5.35
C ILE A 42 0.01 -0.85 4.02
N ASN A 43 -0.73 -1.96 4.06
CA ASN A 43 -0.98 -2.78 2.89
C ASN A 43 -2.24 -2.29 2.17
N ILE A 44 -2.04 -1.58 1.07
CA ILE A 44 -3.10 -1.11 0.18
C ILE A 44 -4.02 -2.24 -0.32
N PHE A 45 -3.52 -3.47 -0.43
CA PHE A 45 -4.32 -4.64 -0.83
C PHE A 45 -5.33 -5.05 0.25
N LEU A 46 -5.07 -4.70 1.51
CA LEU A 46 -5.99 -4.91 2.64
C LEU A 46 -6.85 -3.67 2.91
N ARG A 47 -6.56 -2.54 2.26
CA ARG A 47 -7.26 -1.25 2.38
C ARG A 47 -8.09 -0.93 1.13
N THR A 48 -8.56 -1.94 0.42
CA THR A 48 -9.37 -1.77 -0.80
C THR A 48 -10.64 -0.95 -0.59
N ASP A 49 -11.15 -0.91 0.65
CA ASP A 49 -12.36 -0.18 1.05
C ASP A 49 -12.07 1.17 1.70
N ASP A 50 -10.80 1.60 1.72
CA ASP A 50 -10.42 2.90 2.23
C ASP A 50 -10.86 4.01 1.26
N ASN A 51 -11.43 5.09 1.79
CA ASN A 51 -11.91 6.20 0.97
C ASN A 51 -10.78 6.88 0.20
N ASP A 52 -9.58 6.96 0.76
CA ASP A 52 -8.44 7.58 0.09
C ASP A 52 -8.02 6.77 -1.14
N LEU A 53 -7.98 5.43 -0.98
CA LEU A 53 -7.68 4.52 -2.08
C LEU A 53 -8.80 4.52 -3.12
N ILE A 54 -10.06 4.48 -2.70
CA ILE A 54 -11.20 4.58 -3.61
C ILE A 54 -11.13 5.88 -4.40
N LYS A 55 -10.76 6.99 -3.77
CA LYS A 55 -10.63 8.29 -4.42
C LYS A 55 -9.52 8.28 -5.47
N GLU A 56 -8.33 7.78 -5.14
CA GLU A 56 -7.24 7.65 -6.12
C GLU A 56 -7.60 6.72 -7.28
N ILE A 57 -8.18 5.55 -6.99
CA ILE A 57 -8.63 4.64 -8.03
C ILE A 57 -9.72 5.30 -8.88
N SER A 58 -10.68 6.00 -8.27
CA SER A 58 -11.78 6.69 -8.97
C SER A 58 -11.32 7.80 -9.92
N LYS A 59 -10.12 8.39 -9.70
CA LYS A 59 -9.52 9.35 -10.63
C LYS A 59 -9.13 8.71 -11.95
N GLU A 60 -8.65 7.46 -11.93
CA GLU A 60 -8.26 6.72 -13.14
C GLU A 60 -9.37 5.78 -13.65
N THR A 61 -10.17 5.19 -12.76
CA THR A 61 -11.19 4.19 -13.09
C THR A 61 -12.30 4.16 -12.03
N ASN A 62 -13.56 4.28 -12.47
CA ASN A 62 -14.70 4.27 -11.55
C ASN A 62 -15.14 2.84 -11.16
N LEU A 63 -14.37 2.17 -10.29
CA LEU A 63 -14.64 0.81 -9.82
C LEU A 63 -15.44 0.79 -8.52
N GLN A 64 -16.69 0.30 -8.60
CA GLN A 64 -17.57 0.24 -7.43
C GLN A 64 -17.28 -0.95 -6.51
N HIS A 65 -16.79 -2.09 -7.04
CA HIS A 65 -16.56 -3.30 -6.25
C HIS A 65 -15.12 -3.41 -5.72
N SER A 66 -14.97 -3.80 -4.46
CA SER A 66 -13.67 -4.03 -3.80
C SER A 66 -12.79 -5.06 -4.54
N ALA A 67 -13.40 -6.12 -5.07
CA ALA A 67 -12.71 -7.12 -5.88
C ALA A 67 -12.11 -6.54 -7.17
N GLN A 68 -12.83 -5.62 -7.85
CA GLN A 68 -12.31 -4.95 -9.04
C GLN A 68 -11.18 -4.00 -8.68
N ARG A 69 -11.31 -3.23 -7.58
CA ARG A 69 -10.24 -2.37 -7.06
C ARG A 69 -8.97 -3.18 -6.75
N PHE A 70 -9.14 -4.37 -6.16
CA PHE A 70 -8.02 -5.28 -5.90
C PHE A 70 -7.35 -5.75 -7.20
N ALA A 71 -8.14 -6.20 -8.20
CA ALA A 71 -7.62 -6.65 -9.48
C ALA A 71 -6.85 -5.54 -10.20
N TRP A 72 -7.39 -4.32 -10.18
CA TRP A 72 -6.75 -3.13 -10.75
C TRP A 72 -5.43 -2.81 -10.05
N LEU A 73 -5.43 -2.79 -8.71
CA LEU A 73 -4.21 -2.62 -7.91
C LEU A 73 -3.16 -3.69 -8.24
N ARG A 74 -3.59 -4.93 -8.49
CA ARG A 74 -2.69 -6.02 -8.82
C ARG A 74 -2.08 -5.85 -10.21
N SER A 75 -2.89 -5.49 -11.20
CA SER A 75 -2.42 -5.19 -12.56
C SER A 75 -1.39 -4.05 -12.54
N LYS A 76 -1.71 -2.93 -11.87
CA LYS A 76 -0.78 -1.80 -11.71
C LYS A 76 0.53 -2.19 -11.02
N LYS A 77 0.49 -3.14 -10.07
CA LYS A 77 1.67 -3.63 -9.36
C LYS A 77 2.49 -4.63 -10.16
N ASP A 78 1.91 -5.24 -11.19
CA ASP A 78 2.63 -6.15 -12.09
C ASP A 78 3.28 -5.36 -13.25
N ASP A 79 2.71 -4.21 -13.61
CA ASP A 79 3.30 -3.24 -14.56
C ASP A 79 4.35 -2.28 -13.95
N PHE A 80 4.58 -2.31 -12.62
CA PHE A 80 5.50 -1.42 -11.87
C PHE A 80 6.77 -2.14 -11.39
#